data_AF-A0A511YKB1-F1
#
_entry.id   AF-A0A511YKB1-F1
#
_cell.length_a   1.000
_cell.length_b   1.000
_cell.length_c   1.000
_cell.angle_alpha   90.00
_cell.angle_beta   90.00
_cell.angle_gamma   90.00
#
_symmetry.space_group_name_H-M   'P 1'
#
loop_
_entity.id
_entity.type
_entity.pdbx_description
1 polymer ?
#
loop_
_entity_poly.entity_id
_entity_poly.type
_entity_poly.pdbx_seq_one_letter_code
_entity_poly.pdbx_strand_id
1 'polypeptide(L)'
;MDWEPDPYYCNVFSLDMGGFRFKYKIKEQIYGNYPTDTIEFKAYDHYGAPKFRLYDTVLLFVGEWCGKLYHEKYQFFDFYKTRDGRWASPGDPYKFHGYQKEKLVKAQAIEFEPSLRIDISNSHSYSYKRPQKYEEPYYRILGDKAVPLMGTYIEDLIKVKMGGFFKR
;
A
#
# COMPACT_ATOMS: atom_id res chain seq x y z
N MET A 1 12.17 -11.53 6.38
CA MET A 1 11.62 -11.64 5.02
C MET A 1 12.55 -12.58 4.32
N ASP A 2 12.02 -13.70 3.89
CA ASP A 2 12.82 -14.77 3.32
C ASP A 2 12.32 -15.03 1.92
N TRP A 3 13.23 -15.00 0.94
CA TRP A 3 12.92 -15.36 -0.43
C TRP A 3 13.05 -16.87 -0.60
N GLU A 4 12.10 -17.47 -1.30
CA GLU A 4 12.12 -18.89 -1.62
C GLU A 4 11.83 -19.10 -3.11
N PRO A 5 12.56 -20.00 -3.80
CA PRO A 5 12.17 -20.47 -5.11
C PRO A 5 10.79 -21.12 -5.01
N ASP A 6 9.83 -20.58 -5.77
CA ASP A 6 8.45 -21.03 -5.74
C ASP A 6 7.81 -20.81 -7.12
N PRO A 7 8.15 -21.66 -8.11
CA PRO A 7 7.66 -21.51 -9.49
C PRO A 7 6.18 -21.91 -9.63
N TYR A 8 5.51 -22.28 -8.55
CA TYR A 8 4.13 -22.77 -8.58
C TYR A 8 3.23 -22.03 -7.58
N TYR A 9 2.26 -21.30 -8.11
CA TYR A 9 1.16 -20.73 -7.33
C TYR A 9 -0.02 -21.71 -7.35
N CYS A 10 -0.26 -22.41 -6.23
CA CYS A 10 -1.23 -23.51 -6.14
C CYS A 10 -1.17 -24.47 -7.34
N ASN A 11 -0.01 -25.09 -7.54
CA ASN A 11 0.24 -26.06 -8.62
C ASN A 11 0.10 -25.49 -10.05
N VAL A 12 -0.11 -24.18 -10.21
CA VAL A 12 -0.06 -23.48 -11.51
C VAL A 12 1.28 -22.80 -11.64
N PHE A 13 1.96 -23.01 -12.77
CA PHE A 13 3.23 -22.35 -13.03
C PHE A 13 3.06 -20.83 -13.00
N SER A 14 3.89 -20.16 -12.19
CA SER A 14 3.92 -18.70 -12.09
C SER A 14 5.11 -18.16 -12.86
N LEU A 15 4.90 -17.05 -13.57
CA LEU A 15 6.01 -16.27 -14.16
C LEU A 15 6.80 -15.52 -13.08
N ASP A 16 6.28 -15.43 -11.86
CA ASP A 16 7.04 -15.02 -10.71
C ASP A 16 7.91 -16.20 -10.24
N MET A 17 9.21 -16.14 -10.49
CA MET A 17 10.17 -17.23 -10.23
C MET A 17 10.44 -17.52 -8.73
N GLY A 18 9.70 -16.88 -7.82
CA GLY A 18 9.83 -17.06 -6.38
C GLY A 18 8.90 -16.16 -5.57
N GLY A 19 8.66 -16.55 -4.33
CA GLY A 19 7.80 -15.85 -3.38
C GLY A 19 8.59 -15.33 -2.18
N PHE A 20 8.18 -14.18 -1.66
CA PHE A 20 8.71 -13.62 -0.43
C PHE A 20 7.77 -13.94 0.72
N ARG A 21 8.29 -14.56 1.78
CA ARG A 21 7.55 -14.75 3.03
C ARG A 21 7.60 -13.47 3.87
N PHE A 22 6.41 -13.01 4.25
CA PHE A 22 6.23 -11.86 5.12
C PHE A 22 5.46 -12.24 6.38
N LYS A 23 5.83 -11.59 7.49
CA LYS A 23 5.17 -11.68 8.78
C LYS A 23 4.95 -10.26 9.30
N TYR A 24 3.69 -9.92 9.56
CA TYR A 24 3.30 -8.60 10.06
C TYR A 24 2.46 -8.73 11.32
N LYS A 25 2.58 -7.75 12.23
CA LYS A 25 1.63 -7.58 13.33
C LYS A 25 0.36 -6.90 12.81
N ILE A 26 -0.80 -7.47 13.10
CA ILE A 26 -2.11 -6.90 12.80
C ILE A 26 -2.39 -5.81 13.84
N LYS A 27 -2.50 -4.55 13.38
CA LYS A 27 -2.94 -3.43 14.24
C LYS A 27 -4.45 -3.32 14.28
N GLU A 28 -5.09 -3.57 13.15
CA GLU A 28 -6.53 -3.47 12.97
C GLU A 28 -6.95 -4.46 11.88
N GLN A 29 -8.02 -5.21 12.14
CA GLN A 29 -8.60 -6.12 11.17
C GLN A 29 -9.85 -5.49 10.57
N ILE A 30 -9.77 -5.16 9.29
CA ILE A 30 -10.83 -4.45 8.56
C ILE A 30 -11.86 -5.42 7.96
N TYR A 31 -11.38 -6.53 7.40
CA TYR A 31 -12.20 -7.55 6.76
C TYR A 31 -11.58 -8.93 6.97
N GLY A 32 -12.42 -9.97 6.93
CA GLY A 32 -12.03 -11.36 7.21
C GLY A 32 -11.96 -11.64 8.71
N ASN A 33 -11.45 -12.82 9.06
CA ASN A 33 -11.23 -13.24 10.45
C ASN A 33 -9.85 -13.89 10.60
N TYR A 34 -8.92 -13.18 11.27
CA TYR A 34 -7.58 -13.65 11.56
C TYR A 34 -7.41 -13.69 13.10
N PRO A 35 -7.49 -14.87 13.72
CA PRO A 35 -7.60 -14.98 15.18
C PRO A 35 -6.30 -14.62 15.94
N THR A 36 -5.18 -14.46 15.23
CA THR A 36 -3.88 -14.12 15.80
C THR A 36 -3.53 -12.66 15.55
N ASP A 37 -2.73 -12.07 16.43
CA ASP A 37 -2.24 -10.68 16.27
C ASP A 37 -1.13 -10.55 15.23
N THR A 38 -0.74 -11.66 14.60
CA THR A 38 0.21 -11.69 13.47
C THR A 38 -0.41 -12.39 12.27
N ILE A 39 -0.05 -11.92 11.08
CA ILE A 39 -0.39 -12.55 9.81
C ILE A 39 0.87 -12.93 9.05
N GLU A 40 0.86 -14.15 8.49
CA GLU A 40 1.90 -14.66 7.62
C GLU A 40 1.33 -14.93 6.23
N PHE A 41 2.02 -14.44 5.20
CA PHE A 41 1.59 -14.58 3.82
C PHE A 41 2.79 -14.59 2.87
N LYS A 42 2.56 -15.08 1.65
CA LYS A 42 3.53 -14.99 0.54
C LYS A 42 3.16 -13.83 -0.39
N ALA A 43 4.15 -13.12 -0.88
CA ALA A 43 3.97 -12.09 -1.89
C ALA A 43 4.88 -12.34 -3.08
N TYR A 44 4.35 -12.11 -4.28
CA TYR A 44 5.06 -12.26 -5.54
C TYR A 44 5.10 -10.91 -6.26
N ASP A 45 6.25 -10.55 -6.80
CA ASP A 45 6.46 -9.28 -7.50
C ASP A 45 7.50 -9.49 -8.60
N HIS A 46 7.19 -8.98 -9.80
CA HIS A 46 8.03 -9.18 -10.99
C HIS A 46 9.38 -8.44 -10.90
N TYR A 47 9.48 -7.43 -10.05
CA TYR A 47 10.60 -6.49 -10.00
C TYR A 47 11.40 -6.57 -8.69
N GLY A 48 11.33 -7.71 -8.00
CA GLY A 48 12.06 -7.97 -6.75
C GLY A 48 11.15 -7.88 -5.53
N ALA A 49 11.70 -7.46 -4.39
CA ALA A 49 10.95 -7.48 -3.13
C ALA A 49 9.79 -6.44 -3.14
N PRO A 50 8.56 -6.82 -2.75
CA PRO A 50 7.39 -5.94 -2.79
C PRO A 50 7.58 -4.59 -2.09
N LYS A 51 7.09 -3.51 -2.72
CA LYS A 51 7.32 -2.12 -2.23
C LYS A 51 6.67 -1.80 -0.89
N PHE A 52 5.63 -2.52 -0.48
CA PHE A 52 4.98 -2.30 0.83
C PHE A 52 5.96 -2.50 1.99
N ARG A 53 7.03 -3.28 1.79
CA ARG A 53 8.07 -3.53 2.82
C ARG A 53 8.83 -2.28 3.27
N LEU A 54 8.75 -1.20 2.49
CA LEU A 54 9.45 0.05 2.76
C LEU A 54 8.70 0.94 3.75
N TYR A 55 7.54 0.51 4.23
CA TYR A 55 6.67 1.27 5.12
C TYR A 55 6.40 0.48 6.40
N ASP A 56 6.42 1.17 7.54
CA ASP A 56 6.22 0.56 8.85
C ASP A 56 4.77 0.13 9.09
N THR A 57 3.81 0.87 8.51
CA THR A 57 2.38 0.58 8.61
C THR A 57 1.75 0.64 7.23
N VAL A 58 0.99 -0.41 6.90
CA VAL A 58 0.43 -0.61 5.57
C VAL A 58 -0.99 -1.17 5.69
N LEU A 59 -1.88 -0.70 4.82
CA LEU A 59 -3.11 -1.41 4.50
C LEU A 59 -2.77 -2.52 3.50
N LEU A 60 -2.85 -3.77 3.94
CA LEU A 60 -2.58 -4.93 3.13
C LEU A 60 -3.89 -5.61 2.72
N PHE A 61 -3.90 -6.10 1.48
CA PHE A 61 -4.98 -6.93 0.96
C PHE A 61 -4.39 -8.31 0.72
N VAL A 62 -4.97 -9.30 1.39
CA VAL A 62 -4.52 -10.69 1.31
C VAL A 62 -5.71 -11.58 0.97
N GLY A 63 -5.47 -12.53 0.08
CA GLY A 63 -6.44 -13.53 -0.34
C GLY A 63 -6.01 -14.91 0.13
N GLU A 64 -6.97 -15.77 0.45
CA GLU A 64 -6.70 -17.19 0.62
C GLU A 64 -6.79 -17.90 -0.72
N TRP A 65 -5.75 -18.67 -1.05
CA TRP A 65 -5.75 -19.55 -2.20
C TRP A 65 -5.11 -20.88 -1.80
N CYS A 66 -5.86 -21.98 -1.96
CA CYS A 66 -5.40 -23.34 -1.63
C CYS A 66 -4.86 -23.49 -0.21
N GLY A 67 -5.58 -22.91 0.77
CA GLY A 67 -5.24 -22.96 2.19
C GLY A 67 -4.01 -22.14 2.59
N LYS A 68 -3.51 -21.27 1.71
CA LYS A 68 -2.39 -20.37 1.98
C LYS A 68 -2.79 -18.92 1.72
N LEU A 69 -2.24 -18.00 2.51
CA LEU A 69 -2.47 -16.58 2.34
C LEU A 69 -1.45 -15.97 1.39
N TYR A 70 -1.95 -15.13 0.49
CA TYR A 70 -1.15 -14.44 -0.50
C TYR A 70 -1.49 -12.96 -0.52
N HIS A 71 -0.47 -12.13 -0.75
CA HIS A 71 -0.66 -10.72 -1.02
C HIS A 71 -1.33 -10.54 -2.38
N GLU A 72 -2.40 -9.73 -2.41
CA GLU A 72 -3.01 -9.28 -3.66
C GLU A 72 -2.04 -8.36 -4.41
N LYS A 73 -1.51 -8.85 -5.53
CA LYS A 73 -0.36 -8.25 -6.20
C LYS A 73 -0.56 -6.75 -6.47
N TYR A 74 0.41 -5.95 -6.05
CA TYR A 74 0.43 -4.49 -6.12
C TYR A 74 -0.71 -3.76 -5.38
N GLN A 75 -1.51 -4.47 -4.59
CA GLN A 75 -2.59 -3.88 -3.80
C GLN A 75 -2.11 -3.62 -2.38
N PHE A 76 -1.75 -2.38 -2.08
CA PHE A 76 -1.53 -1.90 -0.71
C PHE A 76 -1.70 -0.39 -0.64
N PHE A 77 -1.74 0.16 0.57
CA PHE A 77 -1.51 1.59 0.82
C PHE A 77 -0.53 1.77 1.97
N ASP A 78 0.36 2.74 1.87
CA ASP A 78 1.18 3.20 2.98
C ASP A 78 0.34 4.06 3.93
N PHE A 79 0.50 3.85 5.23
CA PHE A 79 -0.27 4.54 6.26
C PHE A 79 0.59 5.23 7.28
N TYR A 80 0.13 6.41 7.67
CA TYR A 80 0.73 7.22 8.70
C TYR A 80 -0.33 7.69 9.67
N LYS A 81 0.11 7.91 10.90
CA LYS A 81 -0.75 8.35 11.98
C LYS A 81 -1.14 9.81 11.77
N THR A 82 -2.39 10.11 12.05
CA THR A 82 -2.96 11.47 12.05
C THR A 82 -2.97 12.02 13.46
N ARG A 83 -3.04 13.35 13.61
CA ARG A 83 -3.05 14.01 14.93
C ARG A 83 -4.22 13.60 15.82
N ASP A 84 -5.34 13.20 15.22
CA ASP A 84 -6.51 12.67 15.92
C ASP A 84 -6.39 11.17 16.27
N GLY A 85 -5.24 10.55 15.99
CA GLY A 85 -4.93 9.16 16.35
C GLY A 85 -5.37 8.11 15.33
N ARG A 86 -5.99 8.49 14.22
CA ARG A 86 -6.37 7.60 13.12
C ARG A 86 -5.19 7.29 12.18
N TRP A 87 -5.45 6.49 11.15
CA TRP A 87 -4.50 6.16 10.09
C TRP A 87 -5.03 6.60 8.73
N ALA A 88 -4.17 7.24 7.93
CA ALA A 88 -4.52 7.66 6.58
C ALA A 88 -3.38 7.45 5.60
N SER A 89 -3.74 7.27 4.33
CA SER A 89 -2.78 7.21 3.22
C SER A 89 -2.73 8.58 2.55
N PRO A 90 -1.55 9.20 2.45
CA PRO A 90 -1.40 10.47 1.76
C PRO A 90 -1.41 10.28 0.24
N GLY A 91 -1.73 11.36 -0.48
CA GLY A 91 -1.78 11.37 -1.94
C GLY A 91 -3.15 11.06 -2.54
N ASP A 92 -3.16 10.87 -3.86
CA ASP A 92 -4.35 10.45 -4.61
C ASP A 92 -4.83 9.07 -4.11
N PRO A 93 -6.11 8.93 -3.68
CA PRO A 93 -6.70 7.62 -3.35
C PRO A 93 -6.58 6.58 -4.49
N TYR A 94 -6.47 7.02 -5.74
CA TYR A 94 -6.35 6.18 -6.93
C TYR A 94 -4.90 6.05 -7.44
N LYS A 95 -3.87 6.32 -6.61
CA LYS A 95 -2.45 6.21 -6.98
C LYS A 95 -2.02 4.84 -7.54
N PHE A 96 -2.82 3.80 -7.33
CA PHE A 96 -2.62 2.45 -7.90
C PHE A 96 -3.71 2.03 -8.91
N HIS A 97 -4.68 2.90 -9.19
CA HIS A 97 -5.90 2.63 -9.97
C HIS A 97 -6.24 3.79 -10.93
N GLY A 98 -5.24 4.31 -11.64
CA GLY A 98 -5.40 5.47 -12.53
C GLY A 98 -6.45 5.29 -13.64
N TYR A 99 -6.75 4.05 -14.03
CA TYR A 99 -7.69 3.70 -15.10
C TYR A 99 -9.17 3.68 -14.66
N GLN A 100 -9.46 3.85 -13.37
CA GLN A 100 -10.84 3.82 -12.88
C GLN A 100 -11.62 5.04 -13.40
N LYS A 101 -12.66 4.78 -14.20
CA LYS A 101 -13.45 5.83 -14.89
C LYS A 101 -14.20 6.72 -13.91
N GLU A 102 -14.81 6.14 -12.88
CA GLU A 102 -15.56 6.86 -11.86
C GLU A 102 -14.76 6.98 -10.57
N LYS A 103 -14.34 8.21 -10.25
CA LYS A 103 -13.58 8.54 -9.03
C LYS A 103 -14.48 9.25 -8.03
N LEU A 104 -15.23 8.47 -7.24
CA LEU A 104 -16.19 8.99 -6.26
C LEU A 104 -15.54 9.43 -4.94
N VAL A 105 -14.53 8.68 -4.49
CA VAL A 105 -13.71 9.04 -3.31
C VAL A 105 -12.75 10.16 -3.69
N LYS A 106 -12.61 11.17 -2.84
CA LYS A 106 -11.63 12.25 -2.99
C LYS A 106 -10.74 12.29 -1.75
N ALA A 107 -9.46 12.63 -1.94
CA ALA A 107 -8.63 12.96 -0.78
C ALA A 107 -9.21 14.18 -0.06
N GLN A 108 -9.04 14.22 1.25
CA GLN A 108 -9.40 15.34 2.09
C GLN A 108 -8.17 15.92 2.78
N ALA A 109 -8.28 17.15 3.28
CA ALA A 109 -7.26 17.71 4.13
C ALA A 109 -7.12 16.84 5.40
N ILE A 110 -5.90 16.42 5.71
CA ILE A 110 -5.62 15.57 6.86
C ILE A 110 -4.45 16.18 7.62
N GLU A 111 -4.65 16.38 8.91
CA GLU A 111 -3.56 16.73 9.82
C GLU A 111 -2.81 15.46 10.21
N PHE A 112 -1.77 15.16 9.43
CA PHE A 112 -0.81 14.12 9.79
C PHE A 112 0.03 14.53 11.01
N GLU A 113 0.61 13.56 11.70
CA GLU A 113 1.56 13.83 12.79
C GLU A 113 2.67 14.81 12.33
N PRO A 114 2.98 15.89 13.07
CA PRO A 114 3.92 16.93 12.62
C PRO A 114 5.34 16.43 12.32
N SER A 115 5.72 15.29 12.91
CA SER A 115 7.00 14.62 12.67
C SER A 115 7.05 13.90 11.33
N LEU A 116 5.91 13.67 10.67
CA LEU A 116 5.84 13.00 9.38
C LEU A 116 6.40 13.90 8.27
N ARG A 117 7.62 13.56 7.84
CA ARG A 117 8.32 14.20 6.72
C ARG A 117 8.95 13.11 5.87
N ILE A 118 8.41 12.94 4.66
CA ILE A 118 8.89 11.89 3.76
C ILE A 118 10.20 12.37 3.13
N ASP A 119 11.28 11.64 3.37
CA ASP A 119 12.57 11.91 2.75
C ASP A 119 12.49 11.62 1.25
N ILE A 120 12.73 12.66 0.45
CA ILE A 120 12.77 12.55 -1.00
C ILE A 120 14.20 12.73 -1.54
N SER A 121 15.23 12.94 -0.72
CA SER A 121 16.64 13.14 -1.15
C SER A 121 17.13 12.09 -2.15
N ASN A 122 16.81 10.81 -1.97
CA ASN A 122 17.24 9.73 -2.86
C ASN A 122 16.36 9.49 -4.10
N SER A 123 15.31 10.29 -4.31
CA SER A 123 14.47 10.17 -5.51
C SER A 123 15.02 10.90 -6.74
N HIS A 124 16.24 11.45 -6.66
CA HIS A 124 16.93 12.09 -7.79
C HIS A 124 17.23 11.15 -8.97
N SER A 125 17.33 9.83 -8.76
CA SER A 125 17.54 8.88 -9.87
C SER A 125 16.31 8.69 -10.77
N TYR A 126 15.13 9.19 -10.36
CA TYR A 126 13.90 9.21 -11.14
C TYR A 126 13.29 10.62 -11.15
N SER A 127 14.10 11.62 -11.51
CA SER A 127 13.71 13.05 -11.57
C SER A 127 12.35 13.30 -12.26
N TYR A 128 11.98 12.49 -13.27
CA TYR A 128 10.69 12.59 -13.96
C TYR A 128 9.47 12.07 -13.17
N LYS A 129 9.64 11.20 -12.16
CA LYS A 129 8.53 10.62 -11.37
C LYS A 129 8.31 11.31 -10.02
N ARG A 130 9.27 12.11 -9.56
CA ARG A 130 9.17 12.90 -8.33
C ARG A 130 7.93 13.82 -8.31
N PRO A 131 7.63 14.56 -9.40
CA PRO A 131 6.45 15.41 -9.46
C PRO A 131 5.16 14.61 -9.34
N GLN A 132 5.05 13.44 -9.99
CA GLN A 132 3.82 12.64 -9.99
C GLN A 132 3.52 11.96 -8.65
N LYS A 133 4.54 11.58 -7.87
CA LYS A 133 4.32 10.91 -6.58
C LYS A 133 3.97 11.89 -5.46
N TYR A 134 4.58 13.07 -5.48
CA TYR A 134 4.44 14.09 -4.44
C TYR A 134 3.90 15.40 -5.03
N GLU A 135 2.77 15.31 -5.73
CA GLU A 135 2.13 16.44 -6.40
C GLU A 135 1.24 17.26 -5.46
N GLU A 136 1.03 18.53 -5.85
CA GLU A 136 -0.09 19.32 -5.35
C GLU A 136 -1.42 18.72 -5.84
N PRO A 137 -2.51 18.82 -5.04
CA PRO A 137 -2.61 19.48 -3.73
C PRO A 137 -2.21 18.58 -2.55
N TYR A 138 -1.77 17.35 -2.80
CA TYR A 138 -1.61 16.36 -1.73
C TYR A 138 -0.38 16.56 -0.86
N TYR A 139 0.67 17.17 -1.40
CA TYR A 139 1.93 17.39 -0.70
C TYR A 139 2.40 18.83 -0.82
N ARG A 140 3.15 19.27 0.19
CA ARG A 140 4.03 20.44 0.13
C ARG A 140 5.48 19.98 0.13
N ILE A 141 6.27 20.48 -0.79
CA ILE A 141 7.71 20.21 -0.83
C ILE A 141 8.46 21.27 -0.04
N LEU A 142 9.28 20.83 0.92
CA LEU A 142 10.15 21.67 1.73
C LEU A 142 11.59 21.12 1.61
N GLY A 143 12.35 21.66 0.65
CA GLY A 143 13.70 21.17 0.36
C GLY A 143 13.70 19.72 -0.14
N ASP A 144 14.33 18.82 0.62
CA ASP A 144 14.41 17.38 0.35
C ASP A 144 13.32 16.56 1.06
N LYS A 145 12.28 17.22 1.60
CA LYS A 145 11.16 16.57 2.28
C LYS A 145 9.82 16.85 1.60
N ALA A 146 8.99 15.83 1.51
CA ALA A 146 7.57 15.96 1.16
C ALA A 146 6.72 15.88 2.45
N VAL A 147 5.91 16.91 2.67
CA VAL A 147 4.96 16.99 3.79
C VAL A 147 3.57 16.70 3.26
N PRO A 148 2.90 15.63 3.70
CA PRO A 148 1.54 15.33 3.26
C PRO A 148 0.55 16.34 3.85
N LEU A 149 -0.32 16.87 2.98
CA LEU A 149 -1.40 17.81 3.30
C LEU A 149 -2.77 17.16 3.16
N MET A 150 -2.88 16.21 2.23
CA MET A 150 -4.15 15.52 1.96
C MET A 150 -3.94 14.02 1.86
N GLY A 151 -4.98 13.29 2.20
CA GLY A 151 -5.00 11.83 2.13
C GLY A 151 -6.41 11.28 2.24
N THR A 152 -6.48 9.98 2.45
CA THR A 152 -7.74 9.23 2.54
C THR A 152 -7.66 8.23 3.69
N TYR A 153 -8.73 8.14 4.48
CA TYR A 153 -8.86 7.17 5.58
C TYR A 153 -9.19 5.77 5.04
N ILE A 154 -9.07 4.78 5.93
CA ILE A 154 -9.22 3.36 5.64
C ILE A 154 -10.54 3.05 4.91
N GLU A 155 -11.65 3.56 5.43
CA GLU A 155 -13.00 3.21 5.00
C GLU A 155 -13.24 3.57 3.53
N ASP A 156 -12.71 4.72 3.11
CA ASP A 156 -12.83 5.22 1.76
C ASP A 156 -11.86 4.52 0.80
N LEU A 157 -10.65 4.16 1.24
CA LEU A 157 -9.72 3.38 0.42
C LEU A 157 -10.23 1.97 0.13
N ILE A 158 -10.99 1.37 1.05
CA ILE A 158 -11.69 0.11 0.79
C ILE A 158 -12.70 0.30 -0.34
N LYS A 159 -13.51 1.37 -0.31
CA LYS A 159 -14.48 1.67 -1.38
C LYS A 159 -13.77 1.82 -2.73
N VAL A 160 -12.61 2.45 -2.78
CA VAL A 160 -11.79 2.55 -3.99
C VAL A 160 -11.44 1.16 -4.53
N LYS A 161 -10.93 0.26 -3.68
CA LYS A 161 -10.56 -1.09 -4.10
C LYS A 161 -11.76 -1.92 -4.51
N MET A 162 -12.88 -1.84 -3.78
CA MET A 162 -14.12 -2.56 -4.07
C MET A 162 -14.83 -2.05 -5.34
N GLY A 163 -14.72 -0.76 -5.65
CA GLY A 163 -15.26 -0.18 -6.88
C GLY A 163 -14.36 -0.35 -8.11
N GLY A 164 -13.11 -0.78 -7.89
CA GLY A 164 -12.09 -0.99 -8.93
C GLY A 164 -11.64 -2.44 -8.98
N PHE A 165 -10.46 -2.72 -8.45
CA PHE A 165 -9.75 -4.00 -8.60
C PHE A 165 -10.50 -5.21 -8.05
N PHE A 166 -11.22 -5.07 -6.95
CA PHE A 166 -12.02 -6.16 -6.35
C PHE A 166 -13.49 -6.12 -6.76
N LYS A 167 -13.86 -5.27 -7.73
CA LYS A 167 -15.22 -5.25 -8.26
C LYS A 167 -15.48 -6.57 -8.98
N ARG A 168 -16.45 -7.33 -8.48
CA ARG A 168 -16.98 -8.53 -9.15
C ARG A 168 -18.01 -8.15 -10.19
#